data_AF-A0A6A3R6W7-F1
#
_entry.id   AF-A0A6A3R6W7-F1
#
_cell.length_a   1.000
_cell.length_b   1.000
_cell.length_c   1.000
_cell.angle_alpha   90.00
_cell.angle_beta   90.00
_cell.angle_gamma   90.00
#
_symmetry.space_group_name_H-M   'P 1'
#
loop_
_entity.id
_entity.type
_entity.pdbx_description
1 polymer ?
#
loop_
_entity_poly.entity_id
_entity_poly.type
_entity_poly.pdbx_seq_one_letter_code
_entity_poly.pdbx_strand_id
1 'polypeptide(L)'
;MGPGELAVYEDLFLALEYPLYAHLAPGQRFFANMTKGAILAQIYGGAEAAPAQKQEIEDFKRLLSRITIDMETRVVNVTFKGKQSAARWSGWQMPLATKLLPLIDYEQECEHAAATNKLVMLDFYSFDVEVRKGVMTSRDMFWMLSEILGLKVQAMTHPVSEETGIKEQQWTVRIHASACPVALRQLGSMQIDDVEVVIHHSAIHVNWPCKRCHSPDHPTRFCKILFADLEGEKKKHTNKY
;
A
#
# COMPACT_ATOMS: atom_id res chain seq x y z
N MET A 1 -35.55 -12.17 -17.21
CA MET A 1 -35.01 -10.96 -16.56
C MET A 1 -34.06 -10.31 -17.56
N GLY A 2 -34.35 -9.08 -17.95
CA GLY A 2 -33.54 -8.36 -18.94
C GLY A 2 -32.25 -7.80 -18.33
N PRO A 3 -31.22 -7.46 -19.13
CA PRO A 3 -29.96 -6.91 -18.64
C PRO A 3 -30.11 -5.61 -17.83
N GLY A 4 -31.12 -4.78 -18.13
CA GLY A 4 -31.42 -3.58 -17.35
C GLY A 4 -32.03 -3.85 -15.96
N GLU A 5 -32.82 -4.92 -15.82
CA GLU A 5 -33.39 -5.32 -14.52
C GLU A 5 -32.31 -5.92 -13.61
N LEU A 6 -31.34 -6.63 -14.19
CA LEU A 6 -30.18 -7.16 -13.47
C LEU A 6 -29.28 -6.04 -12.92
N ALA A 7 -29.02 -4.99 -13.72
CA ALA A 7 -28.22 -3.84 -13.27
C ALA A 7 -28.88 -3.09 -12.10
N VAL A 8 -30.19 -2.83 -12.17
CA VAL A 8 -30.94 -2.19 -11.07
C VAL A 8 -30.94 -3.05 -9.81
N TYR A 9 -31.02 -4.37 -9.96
CA TYR A 9 -30.95 -5.30 -8.85
C TYR A 9 -29.54 -5.33 -8.22
N GLU A 10 -28.49 -5.28 -9.02
CA GLU A 10 -27.10 -5.13 -8.55
C GLU A 10 -26.91 -3.82 -7.77
N ASP A 11 -27.42 -2.69 -8.26
CA ASP A 11 -27.33 -1.39 -7.58
C ASP A 11 -28.05 -1.40 -6.21
N LEU A 12 -29.24 -1.99 -6.15
CA LEU A 12 -30.00 -2.16 -4.90
C LEU A 12 -29.27 -3.06 -3.90
N PHE A 13 -28.60 -4.12 -4.37
CA PHE A 13 -27.80 -4.98 -3.50
C PHE A 13 -26.53 -4.28 -3.01
N LEU A 14 -25.83 -3.55 -3.89
CA LEU A 14 -24.67 -2.76 -3.53
C LEU A 14 -25.00 -1.68 -2.49
N ALA A 15 -26.18 -1.07 -2.58
CA ALA A 15 -26.65 -0.08 -1.59
C ALA A 15 -26.92 -0.69 -0.20
N LEU A 16 -27.08 -2.01 -0.10
CA LEU A 16 -27.26 -2.73 1.17
C LEU A 16 -25.94 -3.34 1.69
N GLU A 17 -24.89 -3.32 0.88
CA GLU A 17 -23.57 -3.79 1.27
C GLU A 17 -22.82 -2.74 2.08
N TYR A 18 -22.05 -3.19 3.06
CA TYR A 18 -21.20 -2.34 3.88
C TYR A 18 -19.74 -2.80 3.76
N PRO A 19 -18.82 -1.93 3.30
CA PRO A 19 -17.43 -2.30 3.08
C PRO A 19 -16.56 -2.11 4.33
N LEU A 20 -15.61 -3.03 4.53
CA LEU A 20 -14.42 -2.86 5.35
C LEU A 20 -13.19 -3.02 4.47
N TYR A 21 -12.11 -2.34 4.85
CA TYR A 21 -10.91 -2.26 4.04
C TYR A 21 -9.69 -2.79 4.79
N ALA A 22 -8.76 -3.43 4.08
CA ALA A 22 -7.47 -3.82 4.65
C ALA A 22 -6.34 -3.41 3.72
N HIS A 23 -5.27 -2.83 4.26
CA HIS A 23 -4.06 -2.52 3.49
C HIS A 23 -3.16 -3.74 3.40
N LEU A 24 -2.72 -4.09 2.19
CA LEU A 24 -1.78 -5.19 2.00
C LEU A 24 -0.43 -4.88 2.65
N ALA A 25 0.14 -5.87 3.34
CA ALA A 25 1.47 -5.74 3.90
C ALA A 25 2.54 -5.74 2.78
N PRO A 26 3.68 -5.03 2.96
CA PRO A 26 4.74 -4.96 1.96
C PRO A 26 5.20 -6.35 1.50
N GLY A 27 5.40 -6.50 0.19
CA GLY A 27 5.81 -7.76 -0.42
C GLY A 27 4.68 -8.77 -0.69
N GLN A 28 3.47 -8.58 -0.15
CA GLN A 28 2.32 -9.43 -0.53
C GLN A 28 1.93 -9.15 -1.98
N ARG A 29 1.97 -10.16 -2.85
CA ARG A 29 1.60 -10.04 -4.26
C ARG A 29 0.47 -11.00 -4.56
N PHE A 30 -0.54 -10.49 -5.26
CA PHE A 30 -1.69 -11.26 -5.76
C PHE A 30 -1.79 -11.08 -7.27
N PHE A 31 -2.44 -12.03 -7.93
CA PHE A 31 -2.76 -11.88 -9.34
C PHE A 31 -3.88 -10.85 -9.52
N ALA A 32 -3.86 -10.13 -10.64
CA ALA A 32 -4.99 -9.28 -11.00
C ALA A 32 -6.25 -10.15 -11.22
N ASN A 33 -7.42 -9.61 -10.85
CA ASN A 33 -8.72 -10.24 -11.10
C ASN A 33 -8.91 -11.64 -10.47
N MET A 34 -8.32 -11.87 -9.29
CA MET A 34 -8.57 -13.11 -8.55
C MET A 34 -10.07 -13.26 -8.22
N THR A 35 -10.58 -14.48 -8.36
CA THR A 35 -11.96 -14.80 -8.00
C THR A 35 -12.14 -14.74 -6.48
N LYS A 36 -13.39 -14.53 -6.01
CA LYS A 36 -13.75 -14.63 -4.58
C LYS A 36 -13.17 -15.90 -3.95
N GLY A 37 -13.40 -17.06 -4.57
CA GLY A 37 -12.89 -18.35 -4.07
C GLY A 37 -11.37 -18.40 -3.95
N ALA A 38 -10.64 -17.86 -4.93
CA ALA A 38 -9.18 -17.81 -4.89
C ALA A 38 -8.65 -16.90 -3.77
N ILE A 39 -9.33 -15.79 -3.48
CA ILE A 39 -8.98 -14.90 -2.36
C ILE A 39 -9.30 -15.58 -1.03
N LEU A 40 -10.48 -16.18 -0.88
CA LEU A 40 -10.88 -16.87 0.35
C LEU A 40 -9.97 -18.06 0.69
N ALA A 41 -9.40 -18.73 -0.32
CA ALA A 41 -8.42 -19.79 -0.11
C ALA A 41 -7.11 -19.28 0.53
N GLN A 42 -6.81 -17.98 0.40
CA GLN A 42 -5.67 -17.34 1.05
C GLN A 42 -5.98 -16.92 2.50
N ILE A 43 -7.23 -17.03 2.95
CA ILE A 43 -7.67 -16.67 4.31
C ILE A 43 -7.72 -17.93 5.19
N TYR A 44 -6.65 -18.14 5.96
CA TYR A 44 -6.51 -19.30 6.84
C TYR A 44 -5.60 -19.00 8.04
N GLY A 45 -5.89 -19.60 9.19
CA GLY A 45 -5.15 -19.37 10.44
C GLY A 45 -3.88 -20.20 10.60
N GLY A 46 -3.54 -21.04 9.61
CA GLY A 46 -2.48 -22.05 9.71
C GLY A 46 -2.92 -23.32 10.44
N ALA A 47 -2.09 -24.37 10.39
CA ALA A 47 -2.39 -25.66 11.01
C ALA A 47 -2.49 -25.56 12.54
N GLU A 48 -1.66 -24.71 13.14
CA GLU A 48 -1.51 -24.51 14.59
C GLU A 48 -2.53 -23.52 15.19
N ALA A 49 -3.39 -22.90 14.37
CA ALA A 49 -4.41 -21.99 14.89
C ALA A 49 -5.36 -22.70 15.87
N ALA A 50 -5.71 -21.98 16.94
CA ALA A 50 -6.67 -22.43 17.92
C ALA A 50 -8.03 -22.73 17.27
N PRO A 51 -8.81 -23.71 17.76
CA PRO A 51 -10.13 -24.03 17.21
C PRO A 51 -11.07 -22.83 17.13
N ALA A 52 -11.03 -21.94 18.12
CA ALA A 52 -11.82 -20.71 18.14
C ALA A 52 -11.47 -19.78 16.96
N GLN A 53 -10.18 -19.60 16.65
CA GLN A 53 -9.75 -18.79 15.51
C GLN A 53 -10.17 -19.41 14.17
N LYS A 54 -10.09 -20.74 14.05
CA LYS A 54 -10.58 -21.45 12.86
C LYS A 54 -12.09 -21.23 12.67
N GLN A 55 -12.86 -21.29 13.75
CA GLN A 55 -14.29 -21.00 13.71
C GLN A 55 -14.58 -19.55 13.33
N GLU A 56 -13.84 -18.58 13.87
CA GLU A 56 -13.97 -17.16 13.48
C GLU A 56 -13.71 -16.95 11.98
N ILE A 57 -12.68 -17.59 11.44
CA ILE A 57 -12.36 -17.49 10.01
C ILE A 57 -13.49 -18.07 9.15
N GLU A 58 -14.07 -19.21 9.55
CA GLU A 58 -15.19 -19.80 8.81
C GLU A 58 -16.47 -18.96 8.94
N ASP A 59 -16.72 -18.37 10.10
CA ASP A 59 -17.80 -17.41 10.30
C ASP A 59 -17.64 -16.17 9.41
N PHE A 60 -16.41 -15.64 9.33
CA PHE A 60 -16.07 -14.52 8.44
C PHE A 60 -16.35 -14.88 6.98
N LYS A 61 -15.83 -16.02 6.51
CA LYS A 61 -16.01 -16.51 5.13
C LYS A 61 -17.48 -16.74 4.78
N ARG A 62 -18.31 -17.11 5.76
CA ARG A 62 -19.75 -17.31 5.56
C ARG A 62 -20.51 -15.99 5.47
N LEU A 63 -20.11 -15.00 6.25
CA LEU A 63 -20.81 -13.71 6.34
C LEU A 63 -20.43 -12.72 5.23
N LEU A 64 -19.27 -12.88 4.59
CA LEU A 64 -18.88 -11.96 3.53
C LEU A 64 -19.76 -12.12 2.27
N SER A 65 -20.17 -10.98 1.72
CA SER A 65 -20.87 -10.91 0.45
C SER A 65 -19.88 -10.94 -0.71
N ARG A 66 -18.91 -10.03 -0.72
CA ARG A 66 -17.89 -9.90 -1.77
C ARG A 66 -16.52 -9.58 -1.17
N ILE A 67 -15.48 -9.96 -1.90
CA ILE A 67 -14.10 -9.56 -1.62
C ILE A 67 -13.37 -9.30 -2.91
N THR A 68 -12.63 -8.20 -2.96
CA THR A 68 -11.76 -7.84 -4.08
C THR A 68 -10.42 -7.35 -3.57
N ILE A 69 -9.39 -7.48 -4.40
CA ILE A 69 -8.06 -6.96 -4.13
C ILE A 69 -7.71 -6.03 -5.27
N ASP A 70 -7.42 -4.78 -4.94
CA ASP A 70 -6.86 -3.81 -5.86
C ASP A 70 -5.34 -3.74 -5.63
N MET A 71 -4.58 -4.17 -6.63
CA MET A 71 -3.12 -4.19 -6.56
C MET A 71 -2.48 -2.82 -6.81
N GLU A 72 -3.21 -1.87 -7.38
CA GLU A 72 -2.74 -0.50 -7.58
C GLU A 72 -2.84 0.31 -6.29
N THR A 73 -4.03 0.32 -5.66
CA THR A 73 -4.24 0.97 -4.35
C THR A 73 -3.71 0.13 -3.18
N ARG A 74 -3.42 -1.16 -3.41
CA ARG A 74 -2.95 -2.13 -2.40
C ARG A 74 -3.99 -2.36 -1.29
N VAL A 75 -5.27 -2.24 -1.62
CA VAL A 75 -6.39 -2.37 -0.68
C VAL A 75 -7.21 -3.61 -0.99
N VAL A 76 -7.54 -4.35 0.06
CA VAL A 76 -8.56 -5.40 0.05
C VAL A 76 -9.88 -4.76 0.46
N ASN A 77 -10.90 -4.88 -0.39
CA ASN A 77 -12.26 -4.46 -0.07
C ASN A 77 -13.08 -5.71 0.28
N VAL A 78 -13.61 -5.76 1.50
CA VAL A 78 -14.46 -6.83 2.01
C VAL A 78 -15.84 -6.26 2.28
N THR A 79 -16.87 -6.74 1.58
CA THR A 79 -18.23 -6.26 1.80
C THR A 79 -19.09 -7.27 2.55
N PHE A 80 -19.95 -6.75 3.41
CA PHE A 80 -20.91 -7.51 4.21
C PHE A 80 -22.34 -7.09 3.89
N LYS A 81 -23.31 -7.94 4.20
CA LYS A 81 -24.74 -7.60 4.11
C LYS A 81 -25.12 -6.70 5.29
N GLY A 82 -24.93 -5.39 5.13
CA GLY A 82 -25.27 -4.35 6.10
C GLY A 82 -24.21 -4.07 7.17
N LYS A 83 -24.28 -2.86 7.74
CA LYS A 83 -23.34 -2.31 8.74
C LYS A 83 -23.25 -3.17 10.02
N GLN A 84 -24.35 -3.72 10.50
CA GLN A 84 -24.35 -4.57 11.71
C GLN A 84 -23.50 -5.83 11.53
N SER A 85 -23.56 -6.46 10.35
CA SER A 85 -22.75 -7.64 10.02
C SER A 85 -21.27 -7.29 9.94
N ALA A 86 -20.94 -6.12 9.38
CA ALA A 86 -19.57 -5.61 9.28
C ALA A 86 -18.98 -5.19 10.63
N ALA A 87 -19.78 -4.58 11.51
CA ALA A 87 -19.32 -4.00 12.77
C ALA A 87 -18.53 -4.98 13.67
N ARG A 88 -18.90 -6.26 13.67
CA ARG A 88 -18.17 -7.33 14.39
C ARG A 88 -16.72 -7.50 13.91
N TRP A 89 -16.46 -7.19 12.66
CA TRP A 89 -15.18 -7.42 12.00
C TRP A 89 -14.31 -6.16 11.91
N SER A 90 -14.83 -4.98 12.25
CA SER A 90 -14.02 -3.77 12.34
C SER A 90 -12.92 -3.93 13.41
N GLY A 91 -11.68 -3.63 13.04
CA GLY A 91 -10.48 -3.86 13.84
C GLY A 91 -10.00 -5.32 13.90
N TRP A 92 -10.76 -6.28 13.35
CA TRP A 92 -10.36 -7.68 13.37
C TRP A 92 -9.13 -7.93 12.48
N GLN A 93 -8.23 -8.77 12.96
CA GLN A 93 -6.96 -9.11 12.32
C GLN A 93 -7.19 -10.24 11.31
N MET A 94 -7.64 -9.87 10.10
CA MET A 94 -7.92 -10.83 9.04
C MET A 94 -6.62 -11.52 8.59
N PRO A 95 -6.52 -12.86 8.71
CA PRO A 95 -5.38 -13.59 8.18
C PRO A 95 -5.50 -13.71 6.67
N LEU A 96 -4.61 -13.08 5.92
CA LEU A 96 -4.53 -13.17 4.47
C LEU A 96 -3.10 -13.47 4.03
N ALA A 97 -2.90 -14.60 3.36
CA ALA A 97 -1.61 -15.06 2.86
C ALA A 97 -0.48 -14.89 3.89
N THR A 98 -0.67 -15.45 5.09
CA THR A 98 0.26 -15.42 6.24
C THR A 98 0.46 -14.07 6.94
N LYS A 99 -0.28 -13.02 6.56
CA LYS A 99 -0.25 -11.71 7.23
C LYS A 99 -1.58 -11.45 7.93
N LEU A 100 -1.52 -10.84 9.09
CA LEU A 100 -2.69 -10.35 9.82
C LEU A 100 -2.90 -8.90 9.41
N LEU A 101 -4.03 -8.64 8.74
CA LEU A 101 -4.38 -7.32 8.23
C LEU A 101 -5.58 -6.80 9.02
N PRO A 102 -5.48 -5.64 9.70
CA PRO A 102 -6.63 -5.05 10.37
C PRO A 102 -7.68 -4.63 9.34
N LEU A 103 -8.93 -5.01 9.58
CA LEU A 103 -10.07 -4.46 8.84
C LEU A 103 -10.45 -3.11 9.39
N ILE A 104 -10.58 -2.12 8.52
CA ILE A 104 -10.81 -0.73 8.87
C ILE A 104 -12.14 -0.29 8.27
N ASP A 105 -12.99 0.28 9.11
CA ASP A 105 -14.25 0.91 8.70
C ASP A 105 -14.00 2.36 8.32
N TYR A 106 -13.57 2.58 7.07
CA TYR A 106 -13.30 3.94 6.59
C TYR A 106 -14.56 4.78 6.40
N GLU A 107 -15.73 4.18 6.21
CA GLU A 107 -16.98 4.96 6.17
C GLU A 107 -17.25 5.58 7.54
N GLN A 108 -17.12 4.79 8.61
CA GLN A 108 -17.18 5.31 9.97
C GLN A 108 -16.05 6.30 10.25
N GLU A 109 -14.80 6.04 9.84
CA GLU A 109 -13.71 7.00 10.02
C GLU A 109 -13.98 8.34 9.32
N CYS A 110 -14.53 8.33 8.10
CA CYS A 110 -14.93 9.54 7.37
C CYS A 110 -16.00 10.34 8.12
N GLU A 111 -17.05 9.67 8.62
CA GLU A 111 -18.09 10.30 9.44
C GLU A 111 -17.49 10.98 10.68
N HIS A 112 -16.55 10.31 11.35
CA HIS A 112 -15.87 10.87 12.52
C HIS A 112 -14.88 11.96 12.14
N ALA A 113 -14.19 11.84 11.01
CA ALA A 113 -13.24 12.82 10.50
C ALA A 113 -13.92 14.14 10.17
N ALA A 114 -15.15 14.12 9.64
CA ALA A 114 -15.95 15.32 9.42
C ALA A 114 -16.16 16.13 10.72
N ALA A 115 -16.21 15.46 11.88
CA ALA A 115 -16.35 16.10 13.18
C ALA A 115 -15.01 16.37 13.91
N THR A 116 -13.97 15.57 13.64
CA THR A 116 -12.72 15.55 14.43
C THR A 116 -11.47 15.96 13.66
N ASN A 117 -11.59 16.18 12.35
CA ASN A 117 -10.48 16.42 11.41
C ASN A 117 -9.40 15.32 11.42
N LYS A 118 -9.77 14.08 11.80
CA LYS A 118 -8.88 12.93 11.71
C LYS A 118 -8.57 12.60 10.25
N LEU A 119 -7.34 12.13 9.99
CA LEU A 119 -6.91 11.73 8.66
C LEU A 119 -7.46 10.35 8.30
N VAL A 120 -8.07 10.24 7.13
CA VAL A 120 -8.54 8.99 6.53
C VAL A 120 -7.47 8.48 5.57
N MET A 121 -6.85 7.34 5.90
CA MET A 121 -5.64 6.87 5.20
C MET A 121 -5.87 6.38 3.77
N LEU A 122 -7.10 6.14 3.32
CA LEU A 122 -7.41 5.72 1.94
C LEU A 122 -6.91 6.70 0.87
N ASP A 123 -6.87 8.00 1.18
CA ASP A 123 -6.52 9.05 0.22
C ASP A 123 -5.03 9.40 0.26
N PHE A 124 -4.23 8.62 0.99
CA PHE A 124 -2.83 8.90 1.21
C PHE A 124 -1.92 7.74 0.82
N TYR A 125 -0.79 8.11 0.22
CA TYR A 125 0.27 7.19 -0.12
C TYR A 125 1.54 7.57 0.64
N SER A 126 2.21 6.57 1.21
CA SER A 126 3.46 6.75 1.94
C SER A 126 4.62 5.98 1.30
N PHE A 127 5.78 6.62 1.29
CA PHE A 127 7.04 6.05 0.81
C PHE A 127 8.20 6.69 1.56
N ASP A 128 9.36 6.05 1.49
CA ASP A 128 10.59 6.53 2.10
C ASP A 128 11.53 7.11 1.05
N VAL A 129 12.30 8.10 1.46
CA VAL A 129 13.31 8.76 0.63
C VAL A 129 14.62 8.82 1.41
N GLU A 130 15.73 8.49 0.76
CA GLU A 130 17.07 8.52 1.36
C GLU A 130 18.07 9.26 0.44
N VAL A 131 18.86 10.15 0.99
CA VAL A 131 19.99 10.77 0.29
C VAL A 131 21.19 9.83 0.38
N ARG A 132 21.61 9.27 -0.76
CA ARG A 132 22.77 8.37 -0.83
C ARG A 132 24.09 9.09 -1.07
N LYS A 133 24.05 10.21 -1.78
CA LYS A 133 25.24 11.01 -2.11
C LYS A 133 24.85 12.48 -2.10
N GLY A 134 25.73 13.33 -1.58
CA GLY A 134 25.48 14.77 -1.44
C GLY A 134 24.80 15.11 -0.11
N VAL A 135 24.34 16.35 0.00
CA VAL A 135 23.67 16.88 1.19
C VAL A 135 22.39 17.57 0.73
N MET A 136 21.29 17.29 1.43
CA MET A 136 19.99 17.88 1.14
C MET A 136 19.30 18.20 2.47
N THR A 137 18.76 19.41 2.60
CA THR A 137 17.97 19.77 3.78
C THR A 137 16.51 19.33 3.62
N SER A 138 15.73 19.34 4.70
CA SER A 138 14.28 19.10 4.62
C SER A 138 13.57 20.12 3.71
N ARG A 139 14.07 21.34 3.58
CA ARG A 139 13.49 22.34 2.67
C ARG A 139 13.72 21.95 1.21
N ASP A 140 14.94 21.53 0.88
CA ASP A 140 15.30 21.09 -0.47
C ASP A 140 14.55 19.81 -0.84
N MET A 141 14.43 18.87 0.09
CA MET A 141 13.65 17.65 -0.08
C MET A 141 12.18 17.95 -0.33
N PHE A 142 11.57 18.84 0.45
CA PHE A 142 10.18 19.25 0.24
C PHE A 142 9.99 19.90 -1.14
N TRP A 143 10.87 20.83 -1.53
CA TRP A 143 10.81 21.51 -2.82
C TRP A 143 10.97 20.53 -3.99
N MET A 144 11.87 19.55 -3.88
CA MET A 144 12.02 18.48 -4.86
C MET A 144 10.73 17.68 -5.03
N LEU A 145 10.11 17.27 -3.93
CA LEU A 145 8.89 16.49 -3.96
C LEU A 145 7.71 17.31 -4.53
N SER A 146 7.58 18.58 -4.17
CA SER A 146 6.44 19.42 -4.59
C SER A 146 6.61 20.01 -5.98
N GLU A 147 7.75 20.65 -6.26
CA GLU A 147 7.96 21.43 -7.48
C GLU A 147 8.54 20.61 -8.62
N ILE A 148 9.55 19.76 -8.35
CA ILE A 148 10.15 18.92 -9.40
C ILE A 148 9.23 17.77 -9.75
N LEU A 149 8.72 17.05 -8.74
CA LEU A 149 7.89 15.87 -8.95
C LEU A 149 6.38 16.16 -8.99
N GLY A 150 5.94 17.38 -8.67
CA GLY A 150 4.53 17.75 -8.71
C GLY A 150 3.68 17.07 -7.63
N LEU A 151 4.28 16.58 -6.54
CA LEU A 151 3.55 15.83 -5.52
C LEU A 151 2.87 16.76 -4.51
N LYS A 152 1.64 16.42 -4.14
CA LYS A 152 0.93 17.07 -3.03
C LYS A 152 1.38 16.48 -1.69
N VAL A 153 2.52 16.97 -1.20
CA VAL A 153 3.10 16.53 0.08
C VAL A 153 2.23 16.98 1.25
N GLN A 154 1.80 16.02 2.07
CA GLN A 154 1.00 16.25 3.26
C GLN A 154 1.86 16.27 4.53
N ALA A 155 2.81 15.33 4.63
CA ALA A 155 3.71 15.25 5.75
C ALA A 155 5.07 14.68 5.31
N MET A 156 6.12 15.10 6.01
CA MET A 156 7.46 14.59 5.84
C MET A 156 8.16 14.57 7.19
N THR A 157 8.60 13.39 7.61
CA THR A 157 9.17 13.17 8.95
C THR A 157 10.42 12.29 8.84
N HIS A 158 11.43 12.57 9.65
CA HIS A 158 12.56 11.65 9.78
C HIS A 158 12.14 10.39 10.54
N PRO A 159 12.49 9.18 10.06
CA PRO A 159 12.26 7.96 10.81
C PRO A 159 13.20 7.93 12.02
N VAL A 160 12.64 7.50 13.15
CA VAL A 160 13.35 7.34 14.42
C VAL A 160 13.52 5.85 14.69
N SER A 161 14.75 5.43 14.96
CA SER A 161 15.07 4.07 15.42
C SER A 161 15.60 4.13 16.84
N GLU A 162 15.19 3.20 17.69
CA GLU A 162 15.71 3.09 19.06
C GLU A 162 17.22 2.85 19.10
N GLU A 163 17.77 2.16 18.09
CA GLU A 163 19.20 1.80 18.03
C GLU A 163 20.08 2.94 17.51
N THR A 164 19.60 3.67 16.49
CA THR A 164 20.43 4.66 15.77
C THR A 164 19.95 6.11 15.93
N GLY A 165 18.86 6.34 16.67
CA GLY A 165 18.23 7.65 16.77
C GLY A 165 17.58 8.09 15.45
N ILE A 166 17.56 9.40 15.23
CA ILE A 166 16.97 10.04 14.05
C ILE A 166 17.88 9.81 12.84
N LYS A 167 17.32 9.31 11.73
CA LYS A 167 18.05 9.21 10.46
C LYS A 167 17.90 10.50 9.67
N GLU A 168 18.85 11.41 9.83
CA GLU A 168 18.82 12.75 9.20
C GLU A 168 18.81 12.73 7.66
N GLN A 169 19.34 11.68 7.04
CA GLN A 169 19.38 11.55 5.57
C GLN A 169 18.18 10.78 5.00
N GLN A 170 17.23 10.40 5.85
CA GLN A 170 16.04 9.65 5.45
C GLN A 170 14.77 10.38 5.87
N TRP A 171 13.74 10.33 5.02
CA TRP A 171 12.42 10.83 5.32
C TRP A 171 11.37 9.78 4.98
N THR A 172 10.37 9.65 5.83
CA THR A 172 9.09 9.04 5.48
C THR A 172 8.17 10.16 5.01
N VAL A 173 7.71 10.06 3.77
CA VAL A 173 6.89 11.04 3.08
C VAL A 173 5.47 10.51 2.96
N ARG A 174 4.48 11.37 3.19
CA ARG A 174 3.07 11.10 2.89
C ARG A 174 2.54 12.15 1.91
N ILE A 175 1.85 11.68 0.89
CA ILE A 175 1.27 12.51 -0.16
C ILE A 175 -0.24 12.24 -0.30
N HIS A 176 -0.98 13.23 -0.81
CA HIS A 176 -2.38 13.04 -1.21
C HIS A 176 -2.46 12.25 -2.53
N ALA A 177 -2.58 10.93 -2.41
CA ALA A 177 -2.78 10.00 -3.51
C ALA A 177 -3.32 8.68 -2.96
N SER A 178 -4.31 8.08 -3.62
CA SER A 178 -4.86 6.77 -3.23
C SER A 178 -3.98 5.57 -3.60
N ALA A 179 -2.96 5.80 -4.44
CA ALA A 179 -2.03 4.79 -4.91
C ALA A 179 -0.66 5.42 -5.21
N CYS A 180 0.34 4.58 -5.47
CA CYS A 180 1.66 5.06 -5.91
C CYS A 180 1.53 5.87 -7.21
N PRO A 181 1.92 7.16 -7.23
CA PRO A 181 1.90 7.99 -8.42
C PRO A 181 2.72 7.36 -9.55
N VAL A 182 2.25 7.53 -10.79
CA VAL A 182 2.92 6.98 -11.98
C VAL A 182 4.36 7.47 -12.10
N ALA A 183 4.60 8.75 -11.79
CA ALA A 183 5.94 9.35 -11.83
C ALA A 183 6.95 8.67 -10.89
N LEU A 184 6.48 8.04 -9.81
CA LEU A 184 7.35 7.38 -8.83
C LEU A 184 7.45 5.87 -9.06
N ARG A 185 6.44 5.24 -9.67
CA ARG A 185 6.26 3.77 -9.69
C ARG A 185 7.48 2.97 -10.17
N GLN A 186 8.26 3.51 -11.10
CA GLN A 186 9.46 2.86 -11.65
C GLN A 186 10.78 3.47 -11.15
N LEU A 187 10.68 4.48 -10.29
CA LEU A 187 11.80 5.31 -9.86
C LEU A 187 12.44 4.68 -8.62
N GLY A 188 13.64 4.13 -8.77
CA GLY A 188 14.43 3.66 -7.63
C GLY A 188 15.53 4.62 -7.21
N SER A 189 15.91 5.56 -8.08
CA SER A 189 16.90 6.60 -7.78
C SER A 189 16.58 7.87 -8.56
N MET A 190 17.02 9.01 -8.07
CA MET A 190 16.98 10.29 -8.74
C MET A 190 18.33 10.98 -8.57
N GLN A 191 18.77 11.65 -9.62
CA GLN A 191 19.92 12.55 -9.57
C GLN A 191 19.42 13.98 -9.74
N ILE A 192 19.79 14.86 -8.82
CA ILE A 192 19.50 16.28 -8.86
C ILE A 192 20.81 16.99 -8.59
N ASP A 193 21.32 17.70 -9.59
CA ASP A 193 22.69 18.24 -9.57
C ASP A 193 23.72 17.14 -9.22
N ASP A 194 24.42 17.30 -8.08
CA ASP A 194 25.40 16.35 -7.55
C ASP A 194 24.84 15.43 -6.44
N VAL A 195 23.53 15.49 -6.17
CA VAL A 195 22.84 14.75 -5.12
C VAL A 195 22.15 13.51 -5.69
N GLU A 196 22.45 12.35 -5.11
CA GLU A 196 21.73 11.11 -5.39
C GLU A 196 20.69 10.86 -4.30
N VAL A 197 19.43 10.82 -4.71
CA VAL A 197 18.28 10.52 -3.86
C VAL A 197 17.71 9.17 -4.27
N VAL A 198 17.19 8.41 -3.31
CA VAL A 198 16.64 7.08 -3.52
C VAL A 198 15.24 7.03 -2.97
N ILE A 199 14.32 6.48 -3.76
CA ILE A 199 12.91 6.39 -3.42
C ILE A 199 12.59 4.93 -3.16
N HIS A 200 12.08 4.65 -1.97
CA HIS A 200 11.67 3.33 -1.56
C HIS A 200 10.18 3.31 -1.28
N HIS A 201 9.45 2.58 -2.12
CA HIS A 201 8.03 2.31 -1.93
C HIS A 201 7.83 1.27 -0.83
N SER A 202 8.06 1.65 0.43
CA SER A 202 7.98 0.74 1.58
C SER A 202 6.61 0.12 1.79
N ALA A 203 5.53 0.75 1.30
CA ALA A 203 4.18 0.15 1.24
C ALA A 203 4.06 -1.05 0.27
N ILE A 204 4.99 -1.18 -0.69
CA ILE A 204 4.97 -2.18 -1.77
C ILE A 204 6.12 -3.18 -1.61
N HIS A 205 7.34 -2.68 -1.42
CA HIS A 205 8.56 -3.48 -1.38
C HIS A 205 9.12 -3.57 0.04
N VAL A 206 9.43 -4.79 0.47
CA VAL A 206 10.10 -5.03 1.76
C VAL A 206 11.52 -4.47 1.77
N ASN A 207 12.22 -4.53 0.64
CA ASN A 207 13.61 -4.14 0.53
C ASN A 207 13.78 -2.84 -0.26
N TRP A 208 14.84 -2.12 0.07
CA TRP A 208 15.29 -0.96 -0.70
C TRP A 208 15.64 -1.33 -2.15
N PRO A 209 15.48 -0.39 -3.09
CA PRO A 209 15.89 -0.58 -4.49
C PRO A 209 17.35 -0.99 -4.65
N CYS A 210 17.61 -1.76 -5.70
CA CYS A 210 18.94 -2.26 -6.04
C CYS A 210 19.97 -1.13 -6.16
N LYS A 211 21.07 -1.19 -5.39
CA LYS A 211 22.19 -0.24 -5.50
C LYS A 211 22.97 -0.36 -6.82
N ARG A 212 22.82 -1.46 -7.57
CA ARG A 212 23.56 -1.71 -8.82
C ARG A 212 22.81 -1.25 -10.06
N CYS A 213 21.55 -1.63 -10.22
CA CYS A 213 20.74 -1.33 -11.41
C CYS A 213 19.58 -0.35 -11.14
N HIS A 214 19.39 0.08 -9.88
CA HIS A 214 18.35 0.99 -9.43
C HIS A 214 16.91 0.46 -9.54
N SER A 215 16.72 -0.80 -9.95
CA SER A 215 15.39 -1.42 -9.95
C SER A 215 14.77 -1.46 -8.54
N PRO A 216 13.50 -1.04 -8.37
CA PRO A 216 12.78 -1.16 -7.10
C PRO A 216 12.33 -2.60 -6.80
N ASP A 217 12.34 -3.49 -7.79
CA ASP A 217 11.75 -4.83 -7.68
C ASP A 217 12.60 -5.84 -6.91
N HIS A 218 13.90 -5.57 -6.75
CA HIS A 218 14.78 -6.47 -6.04
C HIS A 218 15.91 -5.74 -5.30
N PRO A 219 16.40 -6.29 -4.18
CA PRO A 219 17.58 -5.75 -3.52
C PRO A 219 18.86 -6.08 -4.31
N THR A 220 19.95 -5.42 -3.94
CA THR A 220 21.28 -5.61 -4.56
C THR A 220 21.74 -7.07 -4.57
N ARG A 221 21.48 -7.81 -3.49
CA ARG A 221 21.88 -9.22 -3.33
C ARG A 221 21.30 -10.13 -4.41
N PHE A 222 20.13 -9.81 -4.95
CA PHE A 222 19.46 -10.61 -5.98
C PHE A 222 19.59 -10.00 -7.38
N CYS A 223 20.47 -9.01 -7.57
CA CYS A 223 20.70 -8.40 -8.87
C CYS A 223 21.40 -9.36 -9.82
N LYS A 224 20.70 -9.73 -10.91
CA LYS A 224 21.20 -10.60 -11.98
C LYS A 224 21.62 -9.85 -13.24
N ILE A 225 21.54 -8.52 -13.25
CA ILE A 225 21.93 -7.70 -14.39
C ILE A 225 23.44 -7.79 -14.62
N LEU A 226 23.82 -8.07 -15.86
CA LEU A 226 25.22 -8.15 -16.28
C LEU A 226 25.84 -6.76 -16.32
N PHE A 227 27.16 -6.67 -16.08
CA PHE A 227 27.87 -5.39 -16.06
C PHE A 227 27.70 -4.58 -17.34
N ALA A 228 27.67 -5.24 -18.50
CA ALA A 228 27.47 -4.60 -19.80
C ALA A 228 26.12 -3.88 -19.93
N ASP A 229 25.08 -4.36 -19.22
CA ASP A 229 23.71 -3.87 -19.34
C ASP A 229 23.33 -2.89 -18.23
N LEU A 230 24.17 -2.74 -17.20
CA LEU A 230 23.86 -1.95 -16.00
C LEU A 230 23.49 -0.50 -16.31
N GLU A 231 24.19 0.14 -17.24
CA GLU A 231 23.94 1.54 -17.56
C GLU A 231 22.59 1.73 -18.27
N GLY A 232 22.20 0.76 -19.10
CA GLY A 232 20.89 0.73 -19.73
C GLY A 232 19.77 0.56 -18.70
N GLU A 233 19.96 -0.36 -17.75
CA GLU A 233 18.97 -0.59 -16.68
C GLU A 233 18.86 0.59 -15.71
N LYS A 234 19.98 1.21 -15.32
CA LYS A 234 19.97 2.40 -14.46
C LYS A 234 19.13 3.53 -15.06
N LYS A 235 19.24 3.77 -16.37
CA LYS A 235 18.49 4.82 -17.07
C LYS A 235 16.97 4.61 -17.01
N LYS A 236 16.49 3.38 -16.89
CA LYS A 236 15.04 3.09 -16.77
C LYS A 236 14.47 3.48 -15.41
N HIS A 237 15.31 3.43 -14.38
CA HIS A 237 14.91 3.60 -12.98
C HIS A 237 15.48 4.87 -12.34
N THR A 238 16.09 5.74 -13.15
CA THR A 238 16.72 6.98 -12.70
C THR A 238 16.22 8.16 -13.51
N ASN A 239 15.60 9.12 -12.83
CA ASN A 239 15.36 10.43 -13.39
C ASN A 239 16.51 11.37 -13.06
N LYS A 240 16.85 12.25 -14.01
CA LYS A 240 17.86 13.29 -13.85
C LYS A 240 17.19 14.65 -14.00
N TYR A 241 17.44 15.54 -13.04
CA TYR A 241 16.99 16.92 -13.04
C TYR A 241 18.18 17.86 -12.87
#